data_AF-X1S1I8-F1
#
_entry.id   AF-X1S1I8-F1
#
_cell.length_a   1.000
_cell.length_b   1.000
_cell.length_c   1.000
_cell.angle_alpha   90.00
_cell.angle_beta   90.00
_cell.angle_gamma   90.00
#
_symmetry.space_group_name_H-M   'P 1'
#
loop_
_entity.id
_entity.type
_entity.pdbx_description
1 polymer ?
#
loop_
_entity_poly.entity_id
_entity_poly.type
_entity_poly.pdbx_seq_one_letter_code
_entity_poly.pdbx_strand_id
1 'polypeptide(L)'
;MERYDEAKAAYLALKNNFAEIGRYDDAAWAYRKERRMEKMCSAPWLARKFYGESELGDSEETRLLAWHPRVAWFYTRHMLEWLADWFVELLCGYGESIWRVLTWMLLVILGFAAYYQVSHAVVTSSQDAATSLWDHLIFSLGAFTTLQPARLQAARPGVELLTTIQAIIGISLAGLLGFVAGNRIRRS
;
A
#
# COMPACT_ATOMS: atom_id res chain seq x y z
N MET A 1 -0.73 15.88 -25.04
CA MET A 1 -0.41 14.57 -24.39
C MET A 1 1.00 14.57 -23.83
N GLU A 2 1.88 15.48 -24.27
CA GLU A 2 3.04 16.01 -23.51
C GLU A 2 2.64 16.54 -22.11
N ARG A 3 1.38 16.96 -21.96
CA ARG A 3 0.75 17.43 -20.71
C ARG A 3 1.04 16.63 -19.43
N TYR A 4 1.29 15.32 -19.44
CA TYR A 4 1.57 14.57 -18.20
C TYR A 4 3.03 14.68 -17.77
N ASP A 5 3.97 14.62 -18.71
CA ASP A 5 5.39 14.77 -18.42
C ASP A 5 5.73 16.24 -18.14
N GLU A 6 5.15 17.17 -18.91
CA GLU A 6 5.18 18.60 -18.62
C GLU A 6 4.56 18.92 -17.26
N ALA A 7 3.42 18.29 -16.92
CA ALA A 7 2.83 18.46 -15.60
C ALA A 7 3.71 17.89 -14.49
N LYS A 8 4.36 16.74 -14.71
CA LYS A 8 5.33 16.17 -13.76
C LYS A 8 6.48 17.16 -13.51
N ALA A 9 7.07 17.70 -14.57
CA ALA A 9 8.13 18.71 -14.48
C ALA A 9 7.67 19.99 -13.77
N ALA A 10 6.45 20.46 -14.07
CA ALA A 10 5.87 21.63 -13.40
C ALA A 10 5.64 21.38 -11.90
N TYR A 11 5.10 20.22 -11.51
CA TYR A 11 4.92 19.87 -10.10
C TYR A 11 6.25 19.67 -9.37
N LEU A 12 7.28 19.15 -10.05
CA LEU A 12 8.63 19.06 -9.51
C LEU A 12 9.21 20.45 -9.22
N ALA A 13 9.06 21.40 -10.15
CA ALA A 13 9.48 22.78 -9.95
C ALA A 13 8.73 23.46 -8.78
N LEU A 14 7.40 23.28 -8.70
CA LEU A 14 6.56 23.75 -7.60
C LEU A 14 7.01 23.16 -6.26
N LYS A 15 7.28 21.85 -6.20
CA LYS A 15 7.76 21.16 -5.00
C LYS A 15 9.05 21.78 -4.48
N ASN A 16 10.03 21.99 -5.36
CA ASN A 16 11.33 22.55 -4.99
C ASN A 16 11.17 24.00 -4.49
N ASN A 17 10.37 24.82 -5.18
CA ASN A 17 10.12 26.20 -4.77
C ASN A 17 9.39 26.29 -3.41
N PHE A 18 8.36 25.47 -3.18
CA PHE A 18 7.67 25.43 -1.90
C PHE A 18 8.57 24.95 -0.76
N ALA A 19 9.44 23.97 -1.03
CA ALA A 19 10.42 23.51 -0.06
C ALA A 19 11.44 24.61 0.30
N GLU A 20 11.93 25.38 -0.69
CA GLU A 20 12.86 26.50 -0.47
C GLU A 20 12.24 27.62 0.38
N ILE A 21 10.96 27.91 0.20
CA ILE A 21 10.23 28.97 0.94
C ILE A 21 9.72 28.45 2.31
N GLY A 22 9.97 27.18 2.65
CA GLY A 22 9.54 26.56 3.92
C GLY A 22 8.05 26.20 3.98
N ARG A 23 7.36 26.17 2.84
CA ARG A 23 5.94 25.78 2.73
C ARG A 23 5.81 24.27 2.53
N TYR A 24 6.12 23.50 3.57
CA TYR A 24 6.22 22.04 3.49
C TYR A 24 4.90 21.33 3.13
N ASP A 25 3.74 21.84 3.57
CA ASP A 25 2.43 21.26 3.23
C ASP A 25 2.11 21.40 1.73
N ASP A 26 2.48 22.54 1.13
CA ASP A 26 2.29 22.77 -0.31
C ASP A 26 3.31 21.99 -1.15
N ALA A 27 4.54 21.83 -0.64
CA ALA A 27 5.54 20.96 -1.23
C ALA A 27 5.06 19.49 -1.23
N ALA A 28 4.42 19.05 -0.14
CA ALA A 28 3.83 17.72 -0.03
C ALA A 28 2.67 17.51 -1.01
N TRP A 29 1.79 18.51 -1.16
CA TRP A 29 0.75 18.49 -2.19
C TRP A 29 1.34 18.37 -3.61
N ALA A 30 2.37 19.17 -3.93
CA ALA A 30 3.03 19.14 -5.24
C ALA A 30 3.70 17.77 -5.49
N TYR A 31 4.36 17.20 -4.47
CA TYR A 31 4.95 15.86 -4.53
C TYR A 31 3.91 14.77 -4.81
N ARG A 32 2.75 14.79 -4.14
CA ARG A 32 1.66 13.82 -4.43
C ARG A 32 1.15 13.94 -5.86
N LYS A 33 1.06 15.16 -6.39
CA LYS A 33 0.65 15.39 -7.77
C LYS A 33 1.70 14.89 -8.77
N GLU A 34 2.98 15.18 -8.52
CA GLU A 34 4.12 14.66 -9.29
C GLU A 34 4.07 13.12 -9.36
N ARG A 35 4.01 12.43 -8.21
CA ARG A 35 3.96 10.96 -8.14
C ARG A 35 2.73 10.37 -8.82
N ARG A 36 1.59 11.05 -8.76
CA ARG A 36 0.37 10.62 -9.48
C ARG A 36 0.54 10.73 -10.99
N MET A 37 1.17 11.78 -11.49
CA MET A 37 1.45 11.91 -12.92
C MET A 37 2.48 10.88 -13.39
N GLU A 38 3.52 10.64 -12.59
CA GLU A 38 4.52 9.58 -12.84
C GLU A 38 3.87 8.20 -12.94
N LYS A 39 3.01 7.84 -11.97
CA LYS A 39 2.25 6.59 -12.03
C LYS A 39 1.40 6.48 -13.30
N MET A 40 0.77 7.57 -13.76
CA MET A 40 -0.02 7.55 -15.00
C MET A 40 0.85 7.33 -16.24
N CYS A 41 2.09 7.81 -16.25
CA CYS A 41 3.06 7.53 -17.32
C CYS A 41 3.48 6.05 -17.33
N SER A 42 3.65 5.44 -16.16
CA SER A 42 4.01 4.00 -16.02
C SER A 42 2.82 3.05 -16.20
N ALA A 43 1.59 3.55 -16.38
CA ALA A 43 0.43 2.70 -16.58
C ALA A 43 0.58 1.87 -17.86
N PRO A 44 0.24 0.57 -17.89
CA PRO A 44 0.57 -0.31 -19.01
C PRO A 44 0.00 0.18 -20.35
N TRP A 45 -1.15 0.84 -20.35
CA TRP A 45 -1.76 1.41 -21.57
C TRP A 45 -1.09 2.71 -22.07
N LEU A 46 -0.28 3.38 -21.24
CA LEU A 46 0.43 4.63 -21.55
C LEU A 46 1.96 4.43 -21.62
N ALA A 47 2.51 3.42 -20.92
CA ALA A 47 3.93 3.16 -20.78
C ALA A 47 4.63 2.96 -22.13
N ARG A 48 3.98 2.27 -23.08
CA ARG A 48 4.52 2.10 -24.44
C ARG A 48 4.71 3.43 -25.18
N LYS A 49 3.97 4.48 -24.84
CA LYS A 49 4.08 5.79 -25.49
C LYS A 49 5.17 6.67 -24.86
N PHE A 50 5.47 6.51 -23.57
CA PHE A 50 6.49 7.28 -22.85
C PHE A 50 7.86 6.58 -22.85
N TYR A 51 7.87 5.27 -22.62
CA TYR A 51 9.10 4.47 -22.47
C TYR A 51 9.36 3.55 -23.67
N GLY A 52 8.42 3.45 -24.62
CA GLY A 52 8.56 2.55 -25.76
C GLY A 52 9.67 2.95 -26.72
N GLU A 53 9.87 4.24 -26.99
CA GLU A 53 10.98 4.70 -27.85
C GLU A 53 12.34 4.44 -27.18
N SER A 54 12.45 4.69 -25.87
CA SER A 54 13.71 4.53 -25.12
C SER A 54 14.08 3.08 -24.80
N GLU A 55 13.09 2.23 -24.49
CA GLU A 55 13.34 0.85 -24.01
C GLU A 55 13.08 -0.24 -25.07
N LEU A 56 12.14 -0.04 -25.99
CA LEU A 56 11.82 -1.03 -27.03
C LEU A 56 12.52 -0.74 -28.37
N GLY A 57 12.88 0.52 -28.63
CA GLY A 57 13.45 0.98 -29.90
C GLY A 57 12.45 0.89 -31.06
N ASP A 58 12.52 1.82 -32.01
CA ASP A 58 11.59 1.89 -33.16
C ASP A 58 11.97 0.92 -34.30
N SER A 59 12.38 -0.31 -33.94
CA SER A 59 12.64 -1.35 -34.95
C SER A 59 11.32 -1.89 -35.49
N GLU A 60 11.13 -1.85 -36.82
CA GLU A 60 9.95 -2.39 -37.51
C GLU A 60 9.61 -3.84 -37.10
N GLU A 61 10.62 -4.66 -36.78
CA GLU A 61 10.46 -6.04 -36.28
C GLU A 61 9.69 -6.10 -34.94
N THR A 62 9.90 -5.14 -34.03
CA THR A 62 9.25 -5.06 -32.73
C THR A 62 7.79 -4.60 -32.83
N ARG A 63 7.42 -3.90 -33.91
CA ARG A 63 6.03 -3.51 -34.20
C ARG A 63 5.19 -4.70 -34.66
N LEU A 64 5.78 -5.64 -35.39
CA LEU A 64 5.08 -6.79 -35.96
C LEU A 64 4.96 -7.96 -34.98
N LEU A 65 5.96 -8.18 -34.11
CA LEU A 65 5.90 -9.22 -33.08
C LEU A 65 5.39 -8.69 -31.73
N ALA A 66 4.06 -8.62 -31.59
CA ALA A 66 3.39 -8.39 -30.30
C ALA A 66 3.75 -9.44 -29.22
N TRP A 67 4.36 -10.57 -29.62
CA TRP A 67 4.70 -11.72 -28.78
C TRP A 67 6.18 -11.83 -28.44
N HIS A 68 7.02 -10.83 -28.76
CA HIS A 68 8.42 -10.89 -28.39
C HIS A 68 8.55 -10.88 -26.84
N PRO A 69 9.36 -11.76 -26.23
CA PRO A 69 9.49 -11.86 -24.77
C PRO A 69 9.93 -10.55 -24.11
N ARG A 70 10.65 -9.69 -24.83
CA ARG A 70 11.00 -8.33 -24.36
C ARG A 70 9.78 -7.41 -24.20
N VAL A 71 8.81 -7.49 -25.11
CA VAL A 71 7.57 -6.70 -25.06
C VAL A 71 6.70 -7.20 -23.90
N ALA A 72 6.57 -8.52 -23.74
CA ALA A 72 5.87 -9.11 -22.60
C ALA A 72 6.50 -8.69 -21.27
N TRP A 73 7.83 -8.76 -21.15
CA TRP A 73 8.57 -8.33 -19.97
C TRP A 73 8.41 -6.83 -19.66
N PHE A 74 8.41 -5.99 -20.70
CA PHE A 74 8.17 -4.55 -20.56
C PHE A 74 6.78 -4.26 -19.96
N TYR A 75 5.72 -4.87 -20.52
CA TYR A 75 4.37 -4.68 -20.00
C TYR A 75 4.20 -5.26 -18.58
N THR A 76 4.76 -6.44 -18.28
CA THR A 76 4.67 -7.00 -16.93
C THR A 76 5.41 -6.15 -15.91
N ARG A 77 6.61 -5.66 -16.23
CA ARG A 77 7.39 -4.76 -15.35
C ARG A 77 6.63 -3.47 -15.05
N HIS A 78 6.14 -2.77 -16.07
CA HIS A 78 5.41 -1.52 -15.87
C HIS A 78 4.04 -1.73 -15.21
N MET A 79 3.39 -2.87 -15.47
CA MET A 79 2.16 -3.22 -14.75
C MET A 79 2.43 -3.46 -13.26
N LEU A 80 3.53 -4.14 -12.90
CA LEU A 80 3.93 -4.34 -11.51
C LEU A 80 4.34 -3.03 -10.84
N GLU A 81 5.07 -2.15 -11.54
CA GLU A 81 5.44 -0.83 -11.03
C GLU A 81 4.21 0.05 -10.79
N TRP A 82 3.29 0.11 -11.76
CA TRP A 82 2.02 0.81 -11.63
C TRP A 82 1.17 0.27 -10.47
N LEU A 83 1.10 -1.06 -10.33
CA LEU A 83 0.37 -1.71 -9.25
C LEU A 83 1.01 -1.43 -7.88
N ALA A 84 2.33 -1.46 -7.80
CA ALA A 84 3.08 -1.11 -6.60
C ALA A 84 2.87 0.36 -6.21
N ASP A 85 2.97 1.30 -7.16
CA ASP A 85 2.68 2.72 -6.92
C ASP A 85 1.23 2.95 -6.51
N TRP A 86 0.29 2.21 -7.08
CA TRP A 86 -1.11 2.24 -6.67
C TRP A 86 -1.28 1.73 -5.24
N PHE A 87 -0.63 0.62 -4.88
CA PHE A 87 -0.64 0.05 -3.53
C PHE A 87 -0.03 1.01 -2.50
N VAL A 88 1.07 1.68 -2.83
CA VAL A 88 1.72 2.69 -1.99
C VAL A 88 0.85 3.96 -1.84
N GLU A 89 0.19 4.42 -2.91
CA GLU A 89 -0.77 5.52 -2.82
C GLU A 89 -1.94 5.15 -1.91
N LEU A 90 -2.43 3.92 -2.02
CA LEU A 90 -3.54 3.41 -1.23
C LEU A 90 -3.19 3.30 0.25
N LEU A 91 -2.07 2.63 0.59
CA LEU A 91 -1.66 2.40 1.98
C LEU A 91 -1.18 3.67 2.67
N CYS A 92 -0.29 4.43 2.01
CA CYS A 92 0.52 5.45 2.66
C CYS A 92 0.20 6.86 2.16
N GLY A 93 -0.47 6.98 1.01
CA GLY A 93 -0.56 8.24 0.27
C GLY A 93 0.82 8.78 -0.09
N TYR A 94 1.73 7.90 -0.53
CA TYR A 94 3.16 8.20 -0.77
C TYR A 94 3.93 8.65 0.49
N GLY A 95 3.54 8.15 1.66
CA GLY A 95 4.24 8.39 2.92
C GLY A 95 4.01 9.79 3.51
N GLU A 96 2.93 10.45 3.10
CA GLU A 96 2.54 11.77 3.59
C GLU A 96 1.36 11.73 4.57
N SER A 97 0.57 10.66 4.56
CA SER A 97 -0.65 10.57 5.35
C SER A 97 -0.60 9.46 6.39
N ILE A 98 -0.16 9.81 7.62
CA ILE A 98 -0.23 8.95 8.81
C ILE A 98 -1.65 8.38 8.99
N TRP A 99 -2.66 9.22 8.79
CA TRP A 99 -4.07 8.85 8.94
C TRP A 99 -4.52 7.73 7.99
N ARG A 100 -3.93 7.58 6.79
CA ARG A 100 -4.26 6.48 5.89
C ARG A 100 -3.74 5.16 6.43
N VAL A 101 -2.50 5.14 6.91
CA VAL A 101 -1.89 3.94 7.51
C VAL A 101 -2.72 3.51 8.73
N LEU A 102 -3.06 4.45 9.63
CA LEU A 102 -3.93 4.17 10.78
C LEU A 102 -5.31 3.63 10.37
N THR A 103 -5.90 4.17 9.31
CA THR A 103 -7.19 3.68 8.80
C THR A 103 -7.05 2.24 8.31
N TRP A 104 -6.00 1.90 7.57
CA TRP A 104 -5.74 0.52 7.14
C TRP A 104 -5.48 -0.43 8.30
N MET A 105 -4.73 -0.01 9.32
CA MET A 105 -4.54 -0.80 10.54
C MET A 105 -5.88 -1.09 11.21
N LEU A 106 -6.73 -0.07 11.37
CA LEU A 106 -8.07 -0.24 11.94
C LEU A 106 -8.95 -1.16 11.08
N LEU A 107 -8.95 -1.00 9.75
CA LEU A 107 -9.72 -1.85 8.84
C LEU A 107 -9.27 -3.31 8.89
N VAL A 108 -7.96 -3.58 9.02
CA VAL A 108 -7.44 -4.94 9.19
C VAL A 108 -7.94 -5.52 10.51
N ILE A 109 -7.81 -4.80 11.63
CA ILE A 109 -8.29 -5.27 12.94
C ILE A 109 -9.80 -5.55 12.90
N LEU A 110 -10.60 -4.63 12.38
CA LEU A 110 -12.05 -4.81 12.29
C LEU A 110 -12.44 -5.93 11.32
N GLY A 111 -11.74 -6.05 10.18
CA GLY A 111 -11.99 -7.10 9.18
C GLY A 111 -11.72 -8.50 9.71
N PHE A 112 -10.59 -8.69 10.41
CA PHE A 112 -10.29 -9.96 11.06
C PHE A 112 -11.23 -10.24 12.24
N ALA A 113 -11.58 -9.24 13.05
CA ALA A 113 -12.53 -9.42 14.14
C ALA A 113 -13.92 -9.86 13.62
N ALA A 114 -14.42 -9.24 12.55
CA ALA A 114 -15.67 -9.64 11.91
C ALA A 114 -15.58 -11.07 11.33
N TYR A 115 -14.44 -11.42 10.71
CA TYR A 115 -14.20 -12.77 10.21
C TYR A 115 -14.22 -13.81 11.35
N TYR A 116 -13.55 -13.53 12.48
CA TYR A 116 -13.52 -14.43 13.62
C TYR A 116 -14.90 -14.62 14.25
N GLN A 117 -15.72 -13.57 14.26
CA GLN A 117 -17.10 -13.64 14.73
C GLN A 117 -17.96 -14.55 13.85
N VAL A 118 -17.92 -14.36 12.52
CA VAL A 118 -18.74 -15.16 11.57
C VAL A 118 -18.30 -16.63 11.56
N SER A 119 -17.01 -16.89 11.75
CA SER A 119 -16.45 -18.25 11.72
C SER A 119 -16.59 -19.00 13.06
N HIS A 120 -17.12 -18.38 14.11
CA HIS A 120 -17.12 -18.91 15.48
C HIS A 120 -15.73 -19.46 15.89
N ALA A 121 -14.68 -18.76 15.47
CA ALA A 121 -13.31 -19.24 15.48
C ALA A 121 -12.60 -19.11 16.84
N VAL A 122 -13.22 -18.41 17.80
CA VAL A 122 -12.62 -18.08 19.08
C VAL A 122 -13.37 -18.80 20.20
N VAL A 123 -12.61 -19.57 20.99
CA VAL A 123 -13.11 -20.26 22.17
C VAL A 123 -12.39 -19.70 23.39
N THR A 124 -13.14 -19.48 24.46
CA THR A 124 -12.59 -19.03 25.75
C THR A 124 -11.84 -20.20 26.41
N SER A 125 -10.86 -19.92 27.27
CA SER A 125 -10.14 -20.97 28.02
C SER A 125 -11.03 -21.90 28.86
N SER A 126 -12.31 -21.56 29.07
CA SER A 126 -13.35 -22.41 29.69
C SER A 126 -14.04 -23.39 28.72
N GLN A 127 -13.61 -23.48 27.46
CA GLN A 127 -14.28 -24.20 26.36
C GLN A 127 -15.65 -23.65 25.95
N ASP A 128 -16.09 -22.53 26.52
CA ASP A 128 -17.28 -21.82 26.07
C ASP A 128 -16.99 -20.99 24.82
N ALA A 129 -17.91 -21.02 23.85
CA ALA A 129 -17.83 -20.14 22.69
C ALA A 129 -17.86 -18.68 23.15
N ALA A 130 -16.85 -17.89 22.76
CA ALA A 130 -16.88 -16.47 23.01
C ALA A 130 -18.06 -15.87 22.22
N THR A 131 -19.07 -15.32 22.89
CA THR A 131 -20.27 -14.77 22.24
C THR A 131 -20.20 -13.26 22.04
N SER A 132 -19.27 -12.59 22.73
CA SER A 132 -19.15 -11.12 22.71
C SER A 132 -18.29 -10.63 21.55
N LEU A 133 -18.76 -9.56 20.89
CA LEU A 133 -18.00 -8.81 19.88
C LEU A 133 -16.65 -8.31 20.41
N TRP A 134 -16.61 -7.95 21.69
CA TRP A 134 -15.40 -7.42 22.33
C TRP A 134 -14.29 -8.47 22.45
N ASP A 135 -14.63 -9.74 22.65
CA ASP A 135 -13.64 -10.81 22.76
C ASP A 135 -12.96 -11.06 21.41
N HIS A 136 -13.71 -11.00 20.31
CA HIS A 136 -13.18 -11.13 18.95
C HIS A 136 -12.33 -9.92 18.56
N LEU A 137 -12.72 -8.71 18.96
CA LEU A 137 -11.92 -7.50 18.76
C LEU A 137 -10.62 -7.55 19.55
N ILE A 138 -10.65 -7.98 20.81
CA ILE A 138 -9.44 -8.11 21.63
C ILE A 138 -8.53 -9.21 21.11
N PHE A 139 -9.10 -10.32 20.62
CA PHE A 139 -8.34 -11.38 19.99
C PHE A 139 -7.64 -10.90 18.71
N SER A 140 -8.38 -10.21 17.83
CA SER A 140 -7.84 -9.64 16.61
C SER A 140 -6.79 -8.56 16.87
N LEU A 141 -7.07 -7.64 17.81
CA LEU A 141 -6.10 -6.63 18.22
C LEU A 141 -4.85 -7.29 18.79
N GLY A 142 -5.01 -8.32 19.60
CA GLY A 142 -3.93 -9.12 20.15
C GLY A 142 -3.06 -9.77 19.07
N ALA A 143 -3.67 -10.46 18.11
CA ALA A 143 -2.96 -11.03 16.97
C ALA A 143 -2.23 -9.96 16.14
N PHE A 144 -2.88 -8.81 15.90
CA PHE A 144 -2.31 -7.69 15.16
C PHE A 144 -1.09 -7.08 15.87
N THR A 145 -1.16 -6.90 17.18
CA THR A 145 -0.07 -6.34 18.00
C THR A 145 0.87 -7.41 18.55
N THR A 146 0.72 -8.66 18.13
CA THR A 146 1.46 -9.84 18.65
C THR A 146 1.30 -10.08 20.16
N LEU A 147 0.28 -9.49 20.79
CA LEU A 147 -0.09 -9.71 22.18
C LEU A 147 -1.11 -10.85 22.24
N GLN A 148 -0.70 -12.06 22.61
CA GLN A 148 -1.64 -13.18 22.70
C GLN A 148 -2.26 -13.26 24.11
N PRO A 149 -3.54 -12.89 24.31
CA PRO A 149 -4.15 -12.98 25.63
C PRO A 149 -4.38 -14.43 26.03
N ALA A 150 -3.90 -14.83 27.21
CA ALA A 150 -3.98 -16.21 27.71
C ALA A 150 -5.42 -16.77 27.85
N ARG A 151 -6.44 -15.91 27.80
CA ARG A 151 -7.86 -16.26 27.95
C ARG A 151 -8.56 -16.67 26.64
N LEU A 152 -7.96 -16.43 25.47
CA LEU A 152 -8.60 -16.64 24.17
C LEU A 152 -7.68 -17.51 23.31
N GLN A 153 -8.21 -18.62 22.80
CA GLN A 153 -7.47 -19.56 21.97
C GLN A 153 -8.15 -19.77 20.62
N ALA A 154 -7.34 -20.05 19.60
CA ALA A 154 -7.82 -20.41 18.28
C ALA A 154 -8.51 -21.78 18.34
N ALA A 155 -9.75 -21.86 17.89
CA ALA A 155 -10.52 -23.11 17.94
C ALA A 155 -10.00 -24.18 16.97
N ARG A 156 -9.28 -23.77 15.91
CA ARG A 156 -8.86 -24.64 14.79
C ARG A 156 -7.48 -24.23 14.25
N PRO A 157 -6.69 -25.16 13.69
CA PRO A 157 -5.39 -24.86 13.08
C PRO A 157 -5.45 -23.80 11.97
N GLY A 158 -6.55 -23.75 11.20
CA GLY A 158 -6.73 -22.73 10.16
C GLY A 158 -6.84 -21.30 10.70
N VAL A 159 -7.35 -21.14 11.93
CA VAL A 159 -7.47 -19.83 12.59
C VAL A 159 -6.10 -19.37 13.09
N GLU A 160 -5.27 -20.31 13.54
CA GLU A 160 -3.89 -20.06 13.97
C GLU A 160 -3.00 -19.55 12.81
N LEU A 161 -3.15 -20.15 11.63
CA LEU A 161 -2.49 -19.66 10.41
C LEU A 161 -2.95 -18.24 10.07
N LEU A 162 -4.25 -17.95 10.21
CA LEU A 162 -4.80 -16.60 9.99
C LEU A 162 -4.28 -15.58 11.02
N THR A 163 -4.17 -15.94 12.30
CA THR A 163 -3.57 -15.05 13.31
C THR A 163 -2.11 -14.76 13.01
N THR A 164 -1.38 -15.74 12.47
CA THR A 164 0.02 -15.58 12.07
C THR A 164 0.14 -14.62 10.87
N ILE A 165 -0.73 -14.78 9.87
CA ILE A 165 -0.81 -13.83 8.73
C ILE A 165 -1.16 -12.42 9.24
N GLN A 166 -2.14 -12.32 10.14
CA GLN A 166 -2.54 -11.05 10.73
C GLN A 166 -1.38 -10.38 11.49
N ALA A 167 -0.58 -11.14 12.23
CA ALA A 167 0.60 -10.64 12.92
C ALA A 167 1.65 -10.09 11.94
N ILE A 168 1.93 -10.80 10.85
CA ILE A 168 2.88 -10.34 9.80
C ILE A 168 2.39 -9.02 9.19
N ILE A 169 1.08 -8.92 8.89
CA ILE A 169 0.47 -7.69 8.38
C ILE A 169 0.60 -6.56 9.42
N GLY A 170 0.33 -6.84 10.69
CA GLY A 170 0.41 -5.88 11.78
C GLY A 170 1.81 -5.31 11.97
N ILE A 171 2.83 -6.16 12.02
CA ILE A 171 4.24 -5.74 12.11
C ILE A 171 4.63 -4.88 10.91
N SER A 172 4.25 -5.30 9.70
CA SER A 172 4.56 -4.57 8.46
C SER A 172 3.93 -3.18 8.45
N LEU A 173 2.66 -3.06 8.84
CA LEU A 173 1.95 -1.78 8.93
C LEU A 173 2.49 -0.89 10.05
N ALA A 174 2.88 -1.46 11.19
CA ALA A 174 3.51 -0.72 12.29
C ALA A 174 4.87 -0.14 11.87
N GLY A 175 5.69 -0.91 11.15
CA GLY A 175 6.96 -0.43 10.59
C GLY A 175 6.75 0.71 9.58
N LEU A 176 5.76 0.56 8.70
CA LEU A 176 5.37 1.61 7.76
C LEU A 176 4.88 2.88 8.47
N LEU A 177 4.07 2.73 9.52
CA LEU A 177 3.60 3.86 10.33
C LEU A 177 4.80 4.61 10.93
N GLY A 178 5.78 3.90 11.47
CA GLY A 178 7.02 4.48 12.00
C GLY A 178 7.82 5.24 10.93
N PHE A 179 7.96 4.67 9.73
CA PHE A 179 8.59 5.34 8.59
C PHE A 179 7.88 6.65 8.21
N VAL A 180 6.55 6.61 8.08
CA VAL A 180 5.74 7.79 7.72
C VAL A 180 5.79 8.85 8.82
N ALA A 181 5.71 8.44 10.09
CA ALA A 181 5.81 9.33 11.23
C ALA A 181 7.18 10.03 11.30
N GLY A 182 8.27 9.27 11.16
CA GLY A 182 9.63 9.83 11.14
C GLY A 182 9.84 10.80 9.97
N ASN A 183 9.33 10.45 8.79
CA ASN A 183 9.40 11.31 7.62
C ASN A 183 8.56 12.60 7.79
N ARG A 184 7.46 12.57 8.54
CA ARG A 184 6.68 13.77 8.88
C ARG A 184 7.42 14.68 9.87
N ILE A 185 8.03 14.10 10.90
CA ILE A 185 8.80 14.87 11.91
C ILE A 185 9.97 15.61 11.26
N ARG A 186 10.69 14.97 10.32
CA ARG A 186 11.79 15.62 9.59
C ARG A 186 11.37 16.83 8.75
N ARG A 187 10.09 16.92 8.38
CA ARG A 187 9.54 17.98 7.52
C ARG A 187 8.75 19.05 8.29
N SER A 188 8.54 18.87 9.60
CA SER A 188 7.93 19.88 10.48
C SER A 188 9.02 20.78 11.05
#